data_AF-A0A8J4GCK4-F1
#
_entry.id   AF-A0A8J4GCK4-F1
#
_cell.length_a   1.000
_cell.length_b   1.000
_cell.length_c   1.000
_cell.angle_alpha   90.00
_cell.angle_beta   90.00
_cell.angle_gamma   90.00
#
_symmetry.space_group_name_H-M   'P 1'
#
loop_
_entity.id
_entity.type
_entity.pdbx_description
1 polymer ?
#
loop_
_entity_poly.entity_id
_entity_poly.type
_entity_poly.pdbx_seq_one_letter_code
_entity_poly.pdbx_strand_id
1 'polypeptide(L)'
;PRARRILSPHFLPQVSLIEMSDDAQVVFERAALSSSLLSFLKGRMNARARSHGNYLLALDAARNILLDDVARRNQVFIIMLSDGAPSDHNAYSISYQEDDDEFYYSLRQPTAFARLHGSRVLTNQKWSTVSQLVQLECVEWVKRVGDLLGRDRVFMGTVAFGPPSENYVVLEKMAAALPRSSFQKLGLSAACLRTALSSLTDSITTLRTEVTPAYTGGGRQLTLRPDILLKGERQSYGECDRIHDGLSWELYIGSKFVHKRRYDPATKRMVDAPFTTSEPVPSWGCAYPEMKKGVAHAMHKFGEGAERVVYQCTEVVSFDGGKTGYCVGPRLVAKSTRFNEYLQTEEFHRDFCRTQGEAEELAQLFNRRLRGGPEWQLHFLPCFVYTIKDGGRYSGRRGVLEILVEEELEGKFTKWNNNTGGVARGSLCDTNRSNGINKTTLGAIEEDDEDYDSDYDSDDYDNYGSASSASADDVPQCFSHFTHYVTAGLKLVCDLQVVG
;
A
#
# COMPACT_ATOMS: atom_id res chain seq x y z
N PRO A 1 -38.15 -2.05 8.41
CA PRO A 1 -37.75 -1.08 7.37
C PRO A 1 -36.28 -0.64 7.54
N ARG A 2 -35.33 -1.30 6.85
CA ARG A 2 -33.92 -0.85 6.83
C ARG A 2 -33.78 0.27 5.81
N ALA A 3 -33.36 1.45 6.26
CA ALA A 3 -33.05 2.56 5.36
C ALA A 3 -31.82 2.21 4.51
N ARG A 4 -31.97 2.16 3.19
CA ARG A 4 -30.83 2.18 2.28
C ARG A 4 -30.18 3.57 2.40
N ARG A 5 -28.97 3.65 2.94
CA ARG A 5 -28.11 4.83 2.74
C ARG A 5 -27.77 4.87 1.25
N ILE A 6 -28.52 5.69 0.50
CA ILE A 6 -28.12 6.09 -0.84
C ILE A 6 -26.91 7.00 -0.64
N LEU A 7 -25.73 6.57 -1.11
CA LEU A 7 -24.55 7.43 -1.15
C LEU A 7 -24.89 8.65 -2.02
N SER A 8 -24.65 9.84 -1.48
CA SER A 8 -24.88 11.08 -2.22
C SER A 8 -23.96 11.11 -3.46
N PRO A 9 -24.44 11.59 -4.63
CA PRO A 9 -23.66 11.61 -5.87
C PRO A 9 -22.41 12.50 -5.82
N HIS A 10 -22.20 13.26 -4.73
CA HIS A 10 -21.03 14.12 -4.52
C HIS A 10 -19.75 13.39 -4.02
N PHE A 11 -19.78 12.06 -3.84
CA PHE A 11 -18.64 11.29 -3.29
C PHE A 11 -17.94 10.35 -4.27
N LEU A 12 -18.26 10.44 -5.57
CA LEU A 12 -17.52 9.68 -6.59
C LEU A 12 -16.22 10.40 -6.99
N PRO A 13 -15.12 9.67 -7.24
CA PRO A 13 -13.90 10.27 -7.75
C PRO A 13 -14.17 10.99 -9.07
N GLN A 14 -13.69 12.23 -9.15
CA GLN A 14 -13.70 13.04 -10.36
C GLN A 14 -12.35 12.95 -11.05
N VAL A 15 -12.37 12.86 -12.38
CA VAL A 15 -11.16 12.79 -13.22
C VAL A 15 -11.20 13.94 -14.21
N SER A 16 -10.05 14.57 -14.44
CA SER A 16 -9.82 15.46 -15.58
C SER A 16 -8.77 14.82 -16.48
N LEU A 17 -8.88 15.02 -17.80
CA LEU A 17 -7.88 14.56 -18.76
C LEU A 17 -7.32 15.77 -19.50
N ILE A 18 -5.99 15.90 -19.45
CA ILE A 18 -5.23 16.85 -20.25
C ILE A 18 -4.43 16.04 -21.26
N GLU A 19 -4.61 16.31 -22.54
CA GLU A 19 -3.77 15.74 -23.60
C GLU A 19 -2.66 16.74 -23.96
N MET A 20 -1.43 16.23 -23.98
CA MET A 20 -0.21 16.99 -24.29
C MET A 20 0.12 16.84 -25.77
N SER A 21 0.32 17.96 -26.45
CA SER A 21 0.71 18.03 -27.87
C SER A 21 1.42 19.38 -28.13
N ASP A 22 1.32 19.93 -29.35
CA ASP A 22 1.74 21.31 -29.64
C ASP A 22 1.16 22.31 -28.63
N ASP A 23 -0.10 22.09 -28.24
CA ASP A 23 -0.79 22.76 -27.13
C ASP A 23 -1.18 21.74 -26.05
N ALA A 24 -1.53 22.23 -24.85
CA ALA A 24 -2.15 21.43 -23.80
C ALA A 24 -3.68 21.55 -23.85
N GLN A 25 -4.37 20.46 -24.20
CA GLN A 25 -5.84 20.45 -24.32
C GLN A 25 -6.50 19.76 -23.12
N VAL A 26 -7.32 20.50 -22.37
CA VAL A 26 -8.28 19.89 -21.43
C VAL A 26 -9.38 19.19 -22.24
N VAL A 27 -9.40 17.86 -22.22
CA VAL A 27 -10.35 17.03 -22.97
C VAL A 27 -11.69 16.93 -22.23
N PHE A 28 -11.61 16.79 -20.91
CA PHE A 28 -12.74 16.93 -19.99
C PHE A 28 -12.23 17.33 -18.61
N GLU A 29 -13.06 18.04 -17.86
CA GLU A 29 -12.79 18.45 -16.49
C GLU A 29 -13.77 17.76 -15.52
N ARG A 30 -13.25 17.24 -14.41
CA ARG A 30 -14.01 16.74 -13.24
C ARG A 30 -15.13 15.74 -13.57
N ALA A 31 -14.96 14.94 -14.61
CA ALA A 31 -15.90 13.92 -15.01
C ALA A 31 -15.96 12.80 -13.95
N ALA A 32 -17.16 12.43 -13.52
CA ALA A 32 -17.35 11.30 -12.62
C ALA A 32 -17.05 9.97 -13.32
N LEU A 33 -16.37 9.07 -12.61
CA LEU A 33 -16.12 7.70 -13.08
C LEU A 33 -17.45 6.98 -13.40
N SER A 34 -17.70 6.79 -14.69
CA SER A 34 -18.98 6.35 -15.23
C SER A 34 -18.77 5.49 -16.48
N SER A 35 -19.73 4.63 -16.80
CA SER A 35 -19.67 3.78 -18.01
C SER A 35 -19.59 4.61 -19.30
N SER A 36 -20.18 5.79 -19.32
CA SER A 36 -20.07 6.77 -20.42
C SER A 36 -18.64 7.33 -20.55
N LEU A 37 -18.00 7.70 -19.43
CA LEU A 37 -16.59 8.15 -19.44
C LEU A 37 -15.64 7.02 -19.89
N LEU A 38 -15.88 5.78 -19.42
CA LEU A 38 -15.10 4.63 -19.86
C LEU A 38 -15.26 4.37 -21.37
N SER A 39 -16.47 4.49 -21.90
CA SER A 39 -16.74 4.37 -23.34
C SER A 39 -16.08 5.49 -24.15
N PHE A 40 -16.06 6.72 -23.63
CA PHE A 40 -15.33 7.85 -24.23
C PHE A 40 -13.83 7.56 -24.30
N LEU A 41 -13.22 7.15 -23.19
CA LEU A 41 -11.79 6.80 -23.12
C LEU A 41 -11.44 5.64 -24.06
N LYS A 42 -12.28 4.60 -24.15
CA LYS A 42 -12.12 3.52 -25.14
C LYS A 42 -12.16 4.05 -26.59
N GLY A 43 -13.01 5.03 -26.87
CA GLY A 43 -13.03 5.73 -28.16
C GLY A 43 -11.73 6.48 -28.50
N ARG A 44 -10.97 6.92 -27.49
CA ARG A 44 -9.66 7.59 -27.66
C ARG A 44 -8.50 6.62 -27.93
N MET A 45 -8.67 5.30 -27.75
CA MET A 45 -7.57 4.31 -27.93
C MET A 45 -6.95 4.31 -29.34
N ASN A 46 -7.68 4.77 -30.35
CA ASN A 46 -7.20 4.87 -31.74
C ASN A 46 -6.62 6.26 -32.09
N ALA A 47 -6.53 7.18 -31.12
CA ALA A 47 -5.89 8.47 -31.32
C ALA A 47 -4.38 8.29 -31.51
N ARG A 48 -3.82 8.92 -32.54
CA ARG A 48 -2.37 9.01 -32.73
C ARG A 48 -1.84 10.27 -32.05
N ALA A 49 -0.64 10.18 -31.46
CA ALA A 49 0.11 11.34 -31.02
C ALA A 49 0.24 12.34 -32.19
N ARG A 50 0.00 13.63 -31.91
CA ARG A 50 -0.07 14.67 -32.94
C ARG A 50 1.20 15.51 -33.04
N SER A 51 1.92 15.64 -31.94
CA SER A 51 3.20 16.35 -31.82
C SER A 51 3.93 15.89 -30.57
N HIS A 52 5.05 16.53 -30.28
CA HIS A 52 5.86 16.32 -29.08
C HIS A 52 5.16 16.82 -27.80
N GLY A 53 5.58 16.32 -26.64
CA GLY A 53 4.97 16.70 -25.35
C GLY A 53 5.50 18.02 -24.79
N ASN A 54 4.58 18.92 -24.43
CA ASN A 54 4.87 20.19 -23.75
C ASN A 54 4.40 20.14 -22.28
N TYR A 55 5.34 19.99 -21.35
CA TYR A 55 5.10 19.80 -19.92
C TYR A 55 4.55 21.07 -19.27
N LEU A 56 5.16 22.22 -19.53
CA LEU A 56 4.82 23.47 -18.82
C LEU A 56 3.42 23.95 -19.17
N LEU A 57 3.02 23.84 -20.44
CA LEU A 57 1.63 24.10 -20.86
C LEU A 57 0.64 23.14 -20.21
N ALA A 58 0.99 21.86 -20.07
CA ALA A 58 0.14 20.86 -19.43
C ALA A 58 0.01 21.09 -17.92
N LEU A 59 1.10 21.48 -17.27
CA LEU A 59 1.13 21.86 -15.86
C LEU A 59 0.33 23.16 -15.62
N ASP A 60 0.44 24.18 -16.46
CA ASP A 60 -0.41 25.38 -16.33
C ASP A 60 -1.91 25.08 -16.58
N ALA A 61 -2.24 24.20 -17.53
CA ALA A 61 -3.61 23.71 -17.70
C ALA A 61 -4.11 22.95 -16.45
N ALA A 62 -3.28 22.08 -15.86
CA ALA A 62 -3.60 21.38 -14.61
C ALA A 62 -3.80 22.37 -13.45
N ARG A 63 -2.93 23.38 -13.33
CA ARG A 63 -3.00 24.39 -12.27
C ARG A 63 -4.36 25.08 -12.26
N ASN A 64 -4.84 25.49 -13.44
CA ASN A 64 -6.13 26.18 -13.58
C ASN A 64 -7.30 25.33 -13.09
N ILE A 65 -7.29 24.02 -13.37
CA ILE A 65 -8.28 23.07 -12.82
C ILE A 65 -8.14 22.97 -11.29
N LEU A 66 -6.91 22.89 -10.77
CA LEU A 66 -6.63 22.66 -9.34
C LEU A 66 -6.84 23.88 -8.42
N LEU A 67 -6.95 25.10 -8.96
CA LEU A 67 -7.26 26.30 -8.16
C LEU A 67 -8.58 26.15 -7.38
N ASP A 68 -9.56 25.45 -7.96
CA ASP A 68 -10.85 25.13 -7.35
C ASP A 68 -10.73 24.17 -6.14
N ASP A 69 -9.69 23.34 -6.09
CA ASP A 69 -9.46 22.35 -5.01
C ASP A 69 -8.83 22.97 -3.76
N VAL A 70 -8.26 24.17 -3.86
CA VAL A 70 -7.74 24.96 -2.74
C VAL A 70 -8.87 25.26 -1.75
N ALA A 71 -10.02 25.71 -2.25
CA ALA A 71 -11.21 25.99 -1.45
C ALA A 71 -11.91 24.71 -0.95
N ARG A 72 -11.96 23.67 -1.80
CA ARG A 72 -12.67 22.41 -1.50
C ARG A 72 -11.91 21.46 -0.56
N ARG A 73 -10.61 21.69 -0.36
CA ARG A 73 -9.69 20.82 0.41
C ARG A 73 -9.60 19.37 -0.12
N ASN A 74 -9.83 19.17 -1.41
CA ASN A 74 -9.75 17.86 -2.04
C ASN A 74 -8.31 17.30 -2.00
N GLN A 75 -8.17 15.98 -1.95
CA GLN A 75 -6.90 15.34 -2.29
C GLN A 75 -6.71 15.40 -3.80
N VAL A 76 -5.46 15.52 -4.26
CA VAL A 76 -5.13 15.66 -5.67
C VAL A 76 -4.12 14.60 -6.07
N PHE A 77 -4.51 13.76 -7.03
CA PHE A 77 -3.66 12.75 -7.63
C PHE A 77 -3.39 13.15 -9.08
N ILE A 78 -2.14 13.53 -9.37
CA ILE A 78 -1.69 13.91 -10.71
C ILE A 78 -0.92 12.74 -11.28
N ILE A 79 -1.40 12.17 -12.38
CA ILE A 79 -0.65 11.17 -13.16
C ILE A 79 -0.11 11.86 -14.41
N MET A 80 1.20 11.82 -14.59
CA MET A 80 1.86 12.32 -15.79
C MET A 80 2.49 11.14 -16.55
N LEU A 81 1.90 10.81 -17.69
CA LEU A 81 2.40 9.78 -18.60
C LEU A 81 3.21 10.48 -19.70
N SER A 82 4.48 10.10 -19.92
CA SER A 82 5.31 10.64 -21.00
C SER A 82 6.28 9.62 -21.60
N ASP A 83 6.62 9.76 -22.87
CA ASP A 83 7.58 8.92 -23.59
C ASP A 83 9.03 9.45 -23.56
N GLY A 84 9.27 10.68 -23.10
CA GLY A 84 10.63 11.22 -23.08
C GLY A 84 10.80 12.60 -22.48
N ALA A 85 11.85 13.31 -22.88
CA ALA A 85 12.14 14.66 -22.40
C ALA A 85 11.10 15.70 -22.90
N PRO A 86 10.78 16.75 -22.09
CA PRO A 86 9.90 17.84 -22.52
C PRO A 86 10.42 18.55 -23.77
N SER A 87 9.52 18.80 -24.73
CA SER A 87 9.81 19.55 -25.95
C SER A 87 9.53 21.05 -25.86
N ASP A 88 9.13 21.53 -24.68
CA ASP A 88 8.92 22.94 -24.34
C ASP A 88 10.12 23.82 -24.71
N HIS A 89 11.33 23.25 -24.69
CA HIS A 89 12.57 23.89 -25.09
C HIS A 89 12.54 24.46 -26.53
N ASN A 90 11.67 23.95 -27.42
CA ASN A 90 11.50 24.46 -28.79
C ASN A 90 10.62 25.72 -28.86
N ALA A 91 9.85 26.02 -27.82
CA ALA A 91 8.98 27.19 -27.76
C ALA A 91 9.71 28.47 -27.30
N TYR A 92 10.85 28.34 -26.62
CA TYR A 92 11.58 29.48 -26.05
C TYR A 92 12.56 30.11 -27.03
N SER A 93 12.35 31.39 -27.35
CA SER A 93 13.35 32.23 -28.02
C SER A 93 14.26 32.90 -26.99
N ILE A 94 15.57 32.68 -27.08
CA ILE A 94 16.55 33.47 -26.31
C ILE A 94 16.68 34.85 -26.95
N SER A 95 16.03 35.85 -26.36
CA SER A 95 16.25 37.27 -26.70
C SER A 95 17.47 37.79 -25.95
N TYR A 96 18.48 38.23 -26.68
CA TYR A 96 19.60 38.98 -26.12
C TYR A 96 19.18 40.44 -25.93
N GLN A 97 19.32 40.97 -24.71
CA GLN A 97 19.51 42.40 -24.51
C GLN A 97 21.00 42.62 -24.25
N GLU A 98 21.63 43.43 -25.11
CA GLU A 98 23.02 43.87 -24.95
C GLU A 98 23.04 45.16 -24.10
N ASP A 99 22.73 45.04 -22.81
CA ASP A 99 22.89 46.12 -21.83
C ASP A 99 23.51 45.54 -20.54
N ASP A 100 24.68 46.06 -20.16
CA ASP A 100 25.43 45.89 -18.90
C ASP A 100 25.63 44.47 -18.30
N ASP A 101 26.73 43.80 -18.67
CA ASP A 101 27.56 42.78 -17.97
C ASP A 101 26.95 41.65 -17.09
N GLU A 102 25.63 41.58 -16.89
CA GLU A 102 24.94 40.61 -16.04
C GLU A 102 23.96 39.77 -16.88
N PHE A 103 24.36 38.53 -17.20
CA PHE A 103 23.62 37.64 -18.10
C PHE A 103 22.27 37.16 -17.53
N TYR A 104 21.21 37.95 -17.72
CA TYR A 104 19.85 37.60 -17.31
C TYR A 104 19.11 36.75 -18.36
N TYR A 105 18.93 35.45 -18.07
CA TYR A 105 18.08 34.57 -18.86
C TYR A 105 16.61 34.70 -18.43
N SER A 106 15.86 35.65 -19.03
CA SER A 106 14.41 35.71 -18.81
C SER A 106 13.67 34.74 -19.74
N LEU A 107 13.02 33.72 -19.17
CA LEU A 107 12.01 32.94 -19.90
C LEU A 107 10.77 33.82 -20.13
N ARG A 108 10.64 34.41 -21.33
CA ARG A 108 9.36 35.01 -21.74
C ARG A 108 8.47 33.91 -22.29
N GLN A 109 7.29 33.72 -21.68
CA GLN A 109 6.24 32.91 -22.29
C GLN A 109 5.94 33.46 -23.69
N PRO A 110 5.88 32.63 -24.75
CA PRO A 110 5.46 33.10 -26.06
C PRO A 110 3.99 33.51 -25.99
N THR A 111 3.72 34.81 -26.06
CA THR A 111 2.38 35.29 -26.44
C THR A 111 2.04 34.67 -27.80
N ALA A 112 0.81 34.15 -27.92
CA ALA A 112 0.37 33.26 -29.00
C ALA A 112 0.97 33.56 -30.39
N PHE A 113 1.46 32.51 -31.06
CA PHE A 113 1.96 32.50 -32.44
C PHE A 113 3.21 33.37 -32.73
N ALA A 114 4.35 32.94 -32.20
CA ALA A 114 5.67 33.28 -32.77
C ALA A 114 6.41 32.02 -33.24
N ARG A 115 5.94 31.39 -34.33
CA ARG A 115 6.73 30.36 -35.04
C ARG A 115 7.96 31.04 -35.64
N LEU A 116 9.12 30.92 -34.99
CA LEU A 116 10.41 31.37 -35.50
C LEU A 116 10.89 30.49 -36.67
N HIS A 117 10.29 30.71 -37.84
CA HIS A 117 10.90 30.29 -39.10
C HIS A 117 12.18 31.09 -39.33
N GLY A 118 13.33 30.53 -38.92
CA GLY A 118 14.65 31.01 -39.32
C GLY A 118 15.50 31.66 -38.23
N SER A 119 15.59 31.09 -37.02
CA SER A 119 16.70 31.41 -36.11
C SER A 119 17.80 30.34 -36.14
N ARG A 120 19.06 30.78 -36.03
CA ARG A 120 20.25 29.93 -36.18
C ARG A 120 20.29 28.82 -35.14
N VAL A 121 20.79 27.64 -35.56
CA VAL A 121 21.09 26.48 -34.71
C VAL A 121 21.76 26.92 -33.40
N LEU A 122 21.04 26.74 -32.29
CA LEU A 122 21.60 26.94 -30.96
C LEU A 122 22.76 25.94 -30.76
N THR A 123 23.87 26.38 -30.17
CA THR A 123 25.00 25.49 -29.87
C THR A 123 24.63 24.55 -28.72
N ASN A 124 25.19 23.33 -28.69
CA ASN A 124 24.85 22.28 -27.72
C ASN A 124 24.82 22.77 -26.25
N GLN A 125 25.73 23.69 -25.91
CA GLN A 125 25.85 24.29 -24.58
C GLN A 125 24.68 25.22 -24.19
N LYS A 126 23.93 25.76 -25.17
CA LYS A 126 22.70 26.54 -24.95
C LYS A 126 21.49 25.62 -24.76
N TRP A 127 21.44 24.47 -25.45
CA TRP A 127 20.37 23.47 -25.28
C TRP A 127 20.35 22.89 -23.87
N SER A 128 21.52 22.57 -23.29
CA SER A 128 21.60 22.08 -21.91
C SER A 128 21.09 23.11 -20.91
N THR A 129 21.37 24.41 -21.10
CA THR A 129 20.86 25.48 -20.25
C THR A 129 19.34 25.62 -20.33
N VAL A 130 18.75 25.63 -21.53
CA VAL A 130 17.28 25.71 -21.68
C VAL A 130 16.60 24.47 -21.10
N SER A 131 17.14 23.28 -21.32
CA SER A 131 16.63 22.03 -20.73
C SER A 131 16.65 22.05 -19.20
N GLN A 132 17.73 22.57 -18.59
CA GLN A 132 17.82 22.76 -17.13
C GLN A 132 16.80 23.78 -16.60
N LEU A 133 16.56 24.87 -17.32
CA LEU A 133 15.56 25.87 -16.96
C LEU A 133 14.14 25.30 -16.98
N VAL A 134 13.76 24.58 -18.05
CA VAL A 134 12.45 23.87 -18.14
C VAL A 134 12.30 22.86 -16.99
N GLN A 135 13.36 22.09 -16.69
CA GLN A 135 13.37 21.15 -15.57
C GLN A 135 13.14 21.86 -14.22
N LEU A 136 13.80 22.99 -13.97
CA LEU A 136 13.62 23.78 -12.75
C LEU A 136 12.20 24.34 -12.64
N GLU A 137 11.65 24.88 -13.73
CA GLU A 137 10.30 25.46 -13.75
C GLU A 137 9.21 24.40 -13.51
N CYS A 138 9.35 23.21 -14.10
CA CYS A 138 8.50 22.04 -13.83
C CYS A 138 8.52 21.63 -12.34
N VAL A 139 9.71 21.50 -11.75
CA VAL A 139 9.87 21.14 -10.32
C VAL A 139 9.29 22.21 -9.40
N GLU A 140 9.52 23.48 -9.72
CA GLU A 140 9.02 24.61 -8.94
C GLU A 140 7.50 24.78 -9.09
N TRP A 141 6.91 24.40 -10.23
CA TRP A 141 5.46 24.26 -10.36
C TRP A 141 4.91 23.21 -9.38
N VAL A 142 5.50 22.01 -9.32
CA VAL A 142 5.01 20.92 -8.46
C VAL A 142 5.08 21.32 -6.98
N LYS A 143 6.20 21.93 -6.57
CA LYS A 143 6.33 22.50 -5.21
C LYS A 143 5.26 23.55 -4.92
N ARG A 144 5.04 24.53 -5.81
CA ARG A 144 4.03 25.59 -5.61
C ARG A 144 2.62 25.03 -5.49
N VAL A 145 2.28 23.98 -6.23
CA VAL A 145 0.97 23.29 -6.10
C VAL A 145 0.88 22.51 -4.79
N GLY A 146 1.95 21.81 -4.38
CA GLY A 146 2.04 21.19 -3.06
C GLY A 146 1.95 22.19 -1.90
N ASP A 147 2.57 23.36 -2.02
CA ASP A 147 2.51 24.42 -0.99
C ASP A 147 1.12 25.06 -0.91
N LEU A 148 0.44 25.22 -2.06
CA LEU A 148 -0.90 25.79 -2.15
C LEU A 148 -1.99 24.84 -1.63
N LEU A 149 -1.85 23.53 -1.88
CA LEU A 149 -2.85 22.52 -1.51
C LEU A 149 -2.49 21.74 -0.23
N GLY A 150 -1.26 21.83 0.25
CA GLY A 150 -0.69 20.99 1.30
C GLY A 150 0.09 19.81 0.72
N ARG A 151 1.38 19.69 1.06
CA ARG A 151 2.32 18.74 0.43
C ARG A 151 1.91 17.28 0.58
N ASP A 152 1.25 16.93 1.68
CA ASP A 152 0.77 15.57 1.95
C ASP A 152 -0.59 15.25 1.28
N ARG A 153 -1.23 16.24 0.67
CA ARG A 153 -2.51 16.13 -0.05
C ARG A 153 -2.35 16.09 -1.59
N VAL A 154 -1.14 16.27 -2.09
CA VAL A 154 -0.81 16.23 -3.52
C VAL A 154 0.15 15.08 -3.78
N PHE A 155 -0.25 14.18 -4.67
CA PHE A 155 0.60 13.10 -5.17
C PHE A 155 0.86 13.32 -6.66
N MET A 156 2.13 13.23 -7.06
CA MET A 156 2.61 13.35 -8.42
C MET A 156 3.20 11.99 -8.85
N GLY A 157 2.41 11.20 -9.57
CA GLY A 157 2.87 9.95 -10.17
C GLY A 157 3.39 10.22 -11.57
N THR A 158 4.71 10.11 -11.79
CA THR A 158 5.30 10.27 -13.12
C THR A 158 5.68 8.91 -13.71
N VAL A 159 5.23 8.66 -14.93
CA VAL A 159 5.42 7.38 -15.61
C VAL A 159 6.09 7.63 -16.95
N ALA A 160 7.35 7.23 -17.06
CA ALA A 160 8.09 7.17 -18.31
C ALA A 160 7.74 5.87 -19.05
N PHE A 161 7.46 5.93 -20.35
CA PHE A 161 7.11 4.74 -21.16
C PHE A 161 7.84 4.63 -22.51
N GLY A 162 8.92 5.39 -22.72
CA GLY A 162 9.72 5.35 -23.95
C GLY A 162 10.95 4.42 -23.90
N PRO A 163 11.92 4.61 -24.81
CA PRO A 163 13.16 3.85 -24.83
C PRO A 163 14.00 4.04 -23.55
N PRO A 164 14.80 3.04 -23.10
CA PRO A 164 15.68 3.20 -21.94
C PRO A 164 16.75 4.28 -22.08
N SER A 165 17.12 4.63 -23.32
CA SER A 165 18.12 5.65 -23.68
C SER A 165 17.64 7.09 -23.58
N GLU A 166 16.33 7.30 -23.40
CA GLU A 166 15.70 8.61 -23.38
C GLU A 166 15.84 9.30 -22.00
N ASN A 167 15.77 10.64 -21.96
CA ASN A 167 16.07 11.41 -20.76
C ASN A 167 14.81 11.73 -19.93
N TYR A 168 14.66 11.04 -18.80
CA TYR A 168 13.51 11.18 -17.90
C TYR A 168 13.77 12.02 -16.63
N VAL A 169 14.93 12.68 -16.52
CA VAL A 169 15.35 13.41 -15.30
C VAL A 169 14.33 14.48 -14.86
N VAL A 170 13.55 15.03 -15.79
CA VAL A 170 12.47 15.97 -15.47
C VAL A 170 11.31 15.29 -14.73
N LEU A 171 10.88 14.11 -15.19
CA LEU A 171 9.81 13.32 -14.56
C LEU A 171 10.22 12.84 -13.15
N GLU A 172 11.46 12.36 -13.03
CA GLU A 172 12.06 11.91 -11.77
C GLU A 172 12.09 13.05 -10.74
N LYS A 173 12.60 14.22 -11.13
CA LYS A 173 12.67 15.39 -10.22
C LYS A 173 11.31 16.00 -9.90
N MET A 174 10.33 15.91 -10.80
CA MET A 174 8.96 16.33 -10.50
C MET A 174 8.31 15.43 -9.45
N ALA A 175 8.50 14.11 -9.53
CA ALA A 175 8.05 13.21 -8.46
C ALA A 175 8.78 13.50 -7.15
N ALA A 176 10.11 13.57 -7.16
CA ALA A 176 10.92 13.85 -5.96
C ALA A 176 10.68 15.23 -5.32
N ALA A 177 9.87 16.11 -5.93
CA ALA A 177 9.51 17.41 -5.39
C ALA A 177 8.54 17.34 -4.18
N LEU A 178 7.84 16.21 -3.97
CA LEU A 178 6.84 16.02 -2.91
C LEU A 178 7.08 14.68 -2.17
N PRO A 179 6.84 14.63 -0.84
CA PRO A 179 7.35 13.55 0.03
C PRO A 179 6.73 12.16 -0.20
N ARG A 180 5.63 12.08 -0.96
CA ARG A 180 4.86 10.84 -1.20
C ARG A 180 4.81 10.39 -2.65
N SER A 181 5.38 11.19 -3.55
CA SER A 181 5.23 11.06 -5.00
C SER A 181 6.21 10.02 -5.55
N SER A 182 5.88 9.40 -6.68
CA SER A 182 6.69 8.32 -7.26
C SER A 182 6.98 8.53 -8.74
N PHE A 183 8.18 8.13 -9.16
CA PHE A 183 8.60 8.04 -10.55
C PHE A 183 8.76 6.57 -10.92
N GLN A 184 8.21 6.18 -12.06
CA GLN A 184 8.35 4.83 -12.60
C GLN A 184 8.88 4.88 -14.02
N LYS A 185 10.00 4.19 -14.25
CA LYS A 185 10.59 4.03 -15.59
C LYS A 185 10.14 2.70 -16.19
N LEU A 186 9.21 2.78 -17.12
CA LEU A 186 8.75 1.65 -17.90
C LEU A 186 9.43 1.67 -19.27
N GLY A 187 9.73 0.50 -19.82
CA GLY A 187 10.01 0.39 -21.24
C GLY A 187 8.74 0.55 -22.07
N LEU A 188 8.86 0.34 -23.39
CA LEU A 188 7.76 0.31 -24.36
C LEU A 188 6.89 -0.97 -24.21
N SER A 189 6.43 -1.27 -23.00
CA SER A 189 5.63 -2.45 -22.66
C SER A 189 4.30 -2.08 -22.00
N ALA A 190 3.21 -2.51 -22.63
CA ALA A 190 1.87 -2.38 -22.07
C ALA A 190 1.66 -3.24 -20.80
N ALA A 191 2.55 -4.19 -20.49
CA ALA A 191 2.53 -4.92 -19.23
C ALA A 191 3.04 -4.03 -18.09
N CYS A 192 4.20 -3.40 -18.27
CA CYS A 192 4.76 -2.45 -17.30
C CYS A 192 3.80 -1.29 -17.01
N LEU A 193 3.06 -0.80 -18.01
CA LEU A 193 2.05 0.25 -17.80
C LEU A 193 0.89 -0.21 -16.92
N ARG A 194 0.49 -1.49 -16.97
CA ARG A 194 -0.50 -2.04 -16.03
C ARG A 194 0.07 -2.11 -14.62
N THR A 195 1.30 -2.59 -14.44
CA THR A 195 1.97 -2.64 -13.14
C THR A 195 2.06 -1.25 -12.50
N ALA A 196 2.43 -0.23 -13.28
CA ALA A 196 2.48 1.15 -12.82
C ALA A 196 1.10 1.68 -12.42
N LEU A 197 0.07 1.41 -13.22
CA LEU A 197 -1.30 1.82 -12.89
C LEU A 197 -1.86 1.05 -11.68
N SER A 198 -1.44 -0.18 -11.42
CA SER A 198 -1.73 -0.89 -10.16
C SER A 198 -1.07 -0.19 -8.97
N SER A 199 0.25 0.00 -9.00
CA SER A 199 1.00 0.70 -7.94
C SER A 199 0.48 2.12 -7.66
N LEU A 200 0.05 2.84 -8.71
CA LEU A 200 -0.62 4.14 -8.58
C LEU A 200 -2.05 4.00 -8.04
N THR A 201 -2.77 2.91 -8.31
CA THR A 201 -4.07 2.62 -7.70
C THR A 201 -3.92 2.33 -6.21
N ASP A 202 -2.90 1.55 -5.81
CA ASP A 202 -2.58 1.28 -4.41
C ASP A 202 -2.25 2.59 -3.68
N SER A 203 -1.47 3.47 -4.32
CA SER A 203 -1.21 4.83 -3.84
C SER A 203 -2.50 5.67 -3.67
N ILE A 204 -3.47 5.56 -4.59
CA ILE A 204 -4.79 6.22 -4.46
C ILE A 204 -5.59 5.62 -3.29
N THR A 205 -5.53 4.31 -3.06
CA THR A 205 -6.20 3.64 -1.93
C THR A 205 -5.62 4.14 -0.60
N THR A 206 -4.29 4.14 -0.46
CA THR A 206 -3.57 4.68 0.72
C THR A 206 -3.89 6.16 0.98
N LEU A 207 -3.98 6.98 -0.07
CA LEU A 207 -4.39 8.38 0.07
C LEU A 207 -5.83 8.53 0.58
N ARG A 208 -6.76 7.70 0.08
CA ARG A 208 -8.17 7.70 0.54
C ARG A 208 -8.31 7.28 2.00
N THR A 209 -7.60 6.23 2.43
CA THR A 209 -7.68 5.71 3.80
C THR A 209 -7.09 6.69 4.81
N GLU A 210 -5.96 7.33 4.48
CA GLU A 210 -5.26 8.22 5.42
C GLU A 210 -5.90 9.60 5.61
N VAL A 211 -6.46 10.24 4.57
CA VAL A 211 -6.82 11.67 4.62
C VAL A 211 -8.27 11.95 4.21
N THR A 212 -9.24 11.21 4.75
CA THR A 212 -10.68 11.55 4.62
C THR A 212 -11.07 12.65 5.64
N PRO A 213 -11.37 13.90 5.23
CA PRO A 213 -11.62 15.00 6.17
C PRO A 213 -13.10 15.42 6.24
N ALA A 214 -13.70 15.23 7.41
CA ALA A 214 -14.71 16.09 8.05
C ALA A 214 -16.06 16.47 7.38
N TYR A 215 -16.28 16.33 6.07
CA TYR A 215 -17.51 16.85 5.41
C TYR A 215 -18.68 15.88 5.23
N THR A 216 -18.55 14.64 5.70
CA THR A 216 -19.71 13.77 5.99
C THR A 216 -19.70 13.35 7.45
N GLY A 217 -20.77 13.66 8.17
CA GLY A 217 -20.95 13.19 9.55
C GLY A 217 -20.96 11.67 9.61
N GLY A 218 -19.87 11.09 10.14
CA GLY A 218 -19.77 9.66 10.46
C GLY A 218 -18.40 9.01 10.24
N GLY A 219 -17.55 9.55 9.37
CA GLY A 219 -16.18 9.03 9.18
C GLY A 219 -15.23 9.55 10.27
N ARG A 220 -14.56 8.67 11.01
CA ARG A 220 -13.42 9.05 11.85
C ARG A 220 -12.24 9.36 10.94
N GLN A 221 -11.66 10.55 11.11
CA GLN A 221 -10.34 10.87 10.58
C GLN A 221 -9.31 9.97 11.25
N LEU A 222 -8.33 9.45 10.50
CA LEU A 222 -7.26 8.61 11.03
C LEU A 222 -5.95 9.42 11.12
N THR A 223 -5.28 9.36 12.26
CA THR A 223 -4.07 10.11 12.57
C THR A 223 -2.94 9.14 12.85
N LEU A 224 -1.91 9.15 11.99
CA LEU A 224 -0.72 8.32 12.18
C LEU A 224 -0.07 8.54 13.56
N ARG A 225 0.39 7.45 14.16
CA ARG A 225 1.04 7.41 15.47
C ARG A 225 2.52 7.82 15.39
N PRO A 226 2.95 8.88 16.10
CA PRO A 226 4.34 9.37 16.04
C PRO A 226 5.35 8.44 16.74
N ASP A 227 4.87 7.54 17.60
CA ASP A 227 5.67 6.53 18.33
C ASP A 227 6.12 5.34 17.47
N ILE A 228 5.57 5.19 16.26
CA ILE A 228 5.79 4.04 15.35
C ILE A 228 7.03 4.21 14.44
N LEU A 229 7.73 5.35 14.51
CA LEU A 229 8.75 5.72 13.51
C LEU A 229 10.01 4.85 13.49
N LEU A 230 10.36 4.16 14.59
CA LEU A 230 11.59 3.38 14.70
C LEU A 230 11.42 1.95 14.15
N LYS A 231 11.90 1.72 12.92
CA LYS A 231 12.15 0.39 12.37
C LYS A 231 13.45 -0.17 12.97
N GLY A 232 13.42 -1.40 13.44
CA GLY A 232 14.57 -2.13 13.98
C GLY A 232 14.80 -3.44 13.23
N GLU A 233 15.96 -4.05 13.47
CA GLU A 233 16.27 -5.38 12.94
C GLU A 233 15.56 -6.48 13.73
N ARG A 234 15.22 -7.58 13.04
CA ARG A 234 14.60 -8.77 13.64
C ARG A 234 15.63 -9.48 14.52
N GLN A 235 15.37 -9.54 15.82
CA GLN A 235 16.24 -10.17 16.81
C GLN A 235 16.08 -11.69 16.78
N SER A 236 17.18 -12.42 16.90
CA SER A 236 17.15 -13.88 17.07
C SER A 236 16.82 -14.24 18.52
N TYR A 237 15.83 -15.11 18.70
CA TYR A 237 15.48 -15.74 19.97
C TYR A 237 14.75 -17.08 19.71
N GLY A 238 14.79 -17.99 20.68
CA GLY A 238 14.06 -19.25 20.68
C GLY A 238 13.34 -19.52 22.01
N GLU A 239 12.81 -20.72 22.18
CA GLU A 239 12.21 -21.15 23.45
C GLU A 239 13.28 -21.30 24.54
N CYS A 240 12.93 -21.01 25.80
CA CYS A 240 13.83 -20.90 26.95
C CYS A 240 14.88 -19.78 26.92
N ASP A 241 15.02 -19.03 25.81
CA ASP A 241 15.94 -17.89 25.76
C ASP A 241 15.57 -16.81 26.78
N ARG A 242 16.59 -16.05 27.19
CA ARG A 242 16.49 -15.08 28.27
C ARG A 242 16.45 -13.64 27.75
N ILE A 243 15.30 -13.00 27.88
CA ILE A 243 15.06 -11.60 27.51
C ILE A 243 15.09 -10.71 28.76
N HIS A 244 15.59 -9.49 28.63
CA HIS A 244 15.68 -8.50 29.70
C HIS A 244 14.80 -7.27 29.40
N ASP A 245 14.12 -6.74 30.42
CA ASP A 245 13.33 -5.51 30.35
C ASP A 245 14.25 -4.30 30.10
N GLY A 246 13.99 -3.51 29.05
CA GLY A 246 14.83 -2.37 28.69
C GLY A 246 14.75 -1.92 27.23
N LEU A 247 15.90 -1.63 26.62
CA LEU A 247 16.01 -0.91 25.34
C LEU A 247 15.49 -1.70 24.11
N SER A 248 15.47 -3.03 24.18
CA SER A 248 15.08 -3.90 23.05
C SER A 248 13.70 -4.56 23.24
N TRP A 249 13.28 -4.74 24.50
CA TRP A 249 12.05 -5.45 24.89
C TRP A 249 11.43 -4.83 26.14
N GLU A 250 10.10 -4.72 26.16
CA GLU A 250 9.30 -4.40 27.35
C GLU A 250 8.62 -5.67 27.90
N LEU A 251 8.73 -5.89 29.21
CA LEU A 251 8.20 -7.06 29.91
C LEU A 251 6.92 -6.73 30.70
N TYR A 252 5.81 -7.29 30.22
CA TYR A 252 4.47 -7.16 30.79
C TYR A 252 4.13 -8.41 31.59
N ILE A 253 4.67 -8.50 32.82
CA ILE A 253 4.56 -9.66 33.71
C ILE A 253 3.46 -9.50 34.77
N GLY A 254 2.78 -10.60 35.10
CA GLY A 254 1.87 -10.68 36.24
C GLY A 254 0.72 -9.69 36.10
N SER A 255 0.56 -8.76 37.04
CA SER A 255 -0.52 -7.77 37.01
C SER A 255 -0.40 -6.72 35.89
N LYS A 256 0.74 -6.63 35.19
CA LYS A 256 0.88 -5.87 33.94
C LYS A 256 0.23 -6.58 32.74
N PHE A 257 0.19 -7.91 32.75
CA PHE A 257 -0.60 -8.68 31.79
C PHE A 257 -2.05 -8.75 32.29
N VAL A 258 -3.05 -8.55 31.42
CA VAL A 258 -4.45 -8.58 31.83
C VAL A 258 -5.11 -9.87 31.35
N HIS A 259 -5.28 -10.05 30.05
CA HIS A 259 -5.90 -11.24 29.46
C HIS A 259 -5.29 -11.59 28.10
N LYS A 260 -5.28 -12.89 27.78
CA LYS A 260 -5.13 -13.43 26.42
C LYS A 260 -6.51 -13.90 25.99
N ARG A 261 -7.05 -13.31 24.92
CA ARG A 261 -8.39 -13.65 24.40
C ARG A 261 -8.29 -14.14 22.96
N ARG A 262 -9.17 -15.03 22.52
CA ARG A 262 -9.33 -15.42 21.11
C ARG A 262 -10.79 -15.29 20.69
N TYR A 263 -11.05 -15.15 19.39
CA TYR A 263 -12.42 -15.30 18.90
C TYR A 263 -12.84 -16.78 18.98
N ASP A 264 -14.06 -17.02 19.45
CA ASP A 264 -14.73 -18.31 19.38
C ASP A 264 -15.88 -18.22 18.37
N PRO A 265 -15.77 -18.86 17.20
CA PRO A 265 -16.83 -18.86 16.18
C PRO A 265 -18.17 -19.43 16.67
N ALA A 266 -18.14 -20.40 17.59
CA ALA A 266 -19.35 -21.05 18.10
C ALA A 266 -20.22 -20.10 18.94
N THR A 267 -19.60 -19.33 19.85
CA THR A 267 -20.31 -18.31 20.67
C THR A 267 -20.33 -16.93 20.03
N LYS A 268 -19.56 -16.69 18.96
CA LYS A 268 -19.36 -15.41 18.26
C LYS A 268 -18.87 -14.29 19.19
N ARG A 269 -17.97 -14.64 20.11
CA ARG A 269 -17.45 -13.75 21.16
C ARG A 269 -15.95 -13.93 21.33
N MET A 270 -15.30 -12.93 21.93
CA MET A 270 -13.97 -13.11 22.49
C MET A 270 -14.08 -13.91 23.77
N VAL A 271 -13.28 -14.97 23.90
CA VAL A 271 -13.18 -15.84 25.08
C VAL A 271 -11.74 -15.86 25.58
N ASP A 272 -11.55 -16.02 26.89
CA ASP A 272 -10.21 -16.19 27.45
C ASP A 272 -9.54 -17.45 26.90
N ALA A 273 -8.25 -17.36 26.61
CA ALA A 273 -7.42 -18.45 26.13
C ALA A 273 -6.18 -18.61 27.03
N PRO A 274 -5.71 -19.85 27.26
CA PRO A 274 -4.54 -20.07 28.09
C PRO A 274 -3.26 -19.59 27.40
N PHE A 275 -2.27 -19.26 28.23
CA PHE A 275 -0.86 -19.24 27.80
C PHE A 275 -0.48 -20.59 27.18
N THR A 276 0.37 -20.55 26.18
CA THR A 276 0.94 -21.71 25.51
C THR A 276 1.59 -22.64 26.53
N THR A 277 1.34 -23.93 26.38
CA THR A 277 1.93 -24.99 27.21
C THR A 277 3.26 -25.40 26.60
N SER A 278 4.34 -25.09 27.32
CA SER A 278 5.71 -25.53 27.03
C SER A 278 6.15 -26.53 28.09
N GLU A 279 6.90 -27.56 27.71
CA GLU A 279 7.37 -28.65 28.59
C GLU A 279 8.07 -28.17 29.89
N PRO A 280 9.01 -27.19 29.87
CA PRO A 280 9.60 -26.64 31.09
C PRO A 280 8.61 -25.96 32.05
N VAL A 281 7.52 -25.34 31.57
CA VAL A 281 6.69 -24.43 32.38
C VAL A 281 5.99 -25.13 33.57
N PRO A 282 5.41 -26.34 33.45
CA PRO A 282 4.93 -27.10 34.61
C PRO A 282 6.02 -27.38 35.64
N SER A 283 7.23 -27.75 35.20
CA SER A 283 8.35 -28.05 36.11
C SER A 283 8.82 -26.79 36.88
N TRP A 284 8.89 -25.66 36.18
CA TRP A 284 9.25 -24.38 36.78
C TRP A 284 8.18 -23.85 37.73
N GLY A 285 6.89 -24.07 37.42
CA GLY A 285 5.80 -23.73 38.33
C GLY A 285 5.81 -24.52 39.64
N CYS A 286 6.32 -25.76 39.62
CA CYS A 286 6.54 -26.54 40.84
C CYS A 286 7.80 -26.12 41.62
N ALA A 287 8.87 -25.72 40.91
CA ALA A 287 10.14 -25.34 41.53
C ALA A 287 10.16 -23.89 42.07
N TYR A 288 9.41 -22.98 41.45
CA TYR A 288 9.39 -21.54 41.73
C TYR A 288 7.94 -21.05 41.89
N PRO A 289 7.34 -21.16 43.09
CA PRO A 289 5.95 -20.75 43.34
C PRO A 289 5.66 -19.25 43.07
N GLU A 290 6.71 -18.42 43.06
CA GLU A 290 6.66 -16.99 42.74
C GLU A 290 6.63 -16.68 41.23
N MET A 291 6.78 -17.71 40.37
CA MET A 291 6.82 -17.58 38.91
C MET A 291 5.55 -16.89 38.38
N LYS A 292 5.75 -15.85 37.57
CA LYS A 292 4.66 -15.10 36.92
C LYS A 292 4.76 -15.22 35.41
N LYS A 293 3.62 -15.46 34.76
CA LYS A 293 3.47 -15.41 33.30
C LYS A 293 3.29 -13.96 32.83
N GLY A 294 3.58 -13.72 31.56
CA GLY A 294 3.40 -12.44 30.89
C GLY A 294 3.86 -12.48 29.44
N VAL A 295 4.01 -11.31 28.83
CA VAL A 295 4.49 -11.18 27.44
C VAL A 295 5.70 -10.25 27.38
N ALA A 296 6.67 -10.58 26.54
CA ALA A 296 7.72 -9.68 26.11
C ALA A 296 7.34 -9.11 24.73
N HIS A 297 7.38 -7.78 24.59
CA HIS A 297 7.05 -7.07 23.35
C HIS A 297 8.28 -6.28 22.89
N ALA A 298 8.67 -6.41 21.62
CA ALA A 298 9.84 -5.71 21.10
C ALA A 298 9.61 -4.19 21.03
N MET A 299 10.69 -3.42 21.21
CA MET A 299 10.64 -1.95 21.27
C MET A 299 10.49 -1.27 19.91
N HIS A 300 10.84 -1.96 18.83
CA HIS A 300 10.89 -1.47 17.47
C HIS A 300 10.09 -2.39 16.54
N LYS A 301 9.43 -1.81 15.53
CA LYS A 301 8.77 -2.60 14.48
C LYS A 301 9.82 -3.21 13.56
N PHE A 302 9.54 -4.39 13.00
CA PHE A 302 10.36 -4.98 11.94
C PHE A 302 9.60 -5.09 10.61
N GLY A 303 8.26 -5.10 10.66
CA GLY A 303 7.35 -5.06 9.50
C GLY A 303 6.30 -3.95 9.63
N GLU A 304 5.72 -3.56 8.50
CA GLU A 304 4.70 -2.50 8.38
C GLU A 304 3.79 -2.80 7.19
N GLY A 305 2.52 -2.42 7.30
CA GLY A 305 1.55 -2.48 6.21
C GLY A 305 0.63 -1.27 6.22
N ALA A 306 -0.41 -1.26 5.37
CA ALA A 306 -1.27 -0.09 5.19
C ALA A 306 -1.87 0.41 6.52
N GLU A 307 -2.44 -0.50 7.32
CA GLU A 307 -3.11 -0.14 8.59
C GLU A 307 -2.35 -0.50 9.87
N ARG A 308 -1.32 -1.35 9.78
CA ARG A 308 -0.72 -2.04 10.94
C ARG A 308 0.80 -2.06 10.90
N VAL A 309 1.40 -2.24 12.06
CA VAL A 309 2.84 -2.48 12.22
C VAL A 309 3.10 -3.71 13.07
N VAL A 310 4.20 -4.38 12.75
CA VAL A 310 4.55 -5.71 13.23
C VAL A 310 5.79 -5.63 14.11
N TYR A 311 5.64 -6.06 15.36
CA TYR A 311 6.68 -6.17 16.37
C TYR A 311 6.93 -7.64 16.68
N GLN A 312 8.14 -8.01 17.09
CA GLN A 312 8.37 -9.35 17.65
C GLN A 312 7.73 -9.44 19.04
N CYS A 313 7.21 -10.61 19.37
CA CYS A 313 6.45 -10.86 20.58
C CYS A 313 6.72 -12.28 21.07
N THR A 314 6.73 -12.52 22.38
CA THR A 314 6.78 -13.90 22.90
C THR A 314 6.15 -13.98 24.29
N GLU A 315 5.50 -15.10 24.58
CA GLU A 315 5.07 -15.39 25.95
C GLU A 315 6.30 -15.69 26.82
N VAL A 316 6.27 -15.23 28.06
CA VAL A 316 7.39 -15.38 28.98
C VAL A 316 6.94 -15.78 30.38
N VAL A 317 7.82 -16.49 31.08
CA VAL A 317 7.78 -16.59 32.55
C VAL A 317 8.90 -15.76 33.17
N SER A 318 8.65 -15.25 34.37
CA SER A 318 9.62 -14.48 35.15
C SER A 318 9.61 -14.91 36.61
N PHE A 319 10.82 -15.03 37.18
CA PHE A 319 11.07 -15.36 38.58
C PHE A 319 11.50 -14.13 39.40
N ASP A 320 11.87 -13.02 38.75
CA ASP A 320 12.51 -11.85 39.39
C ASP A 320 11.60 -10.59 39.43
N GLY A 321 10.29 -10.79 39.25
CA GLY A 321 9.31 -9.72 39.22
C GLY A 321 9.19 -8.98 37.87
N GLY A 322 9.86 -9.48 36.83
CA GLY A 322 9.75 -8.98 35.46
C GLY A 322 10.91 -8.12 34.99
N LYS A 323 12.10 -8.26 35.60
CA LYS A 323 13.35 -7.72 35.04
C LYS A 323 13.90 -8.66 33.95
N THR A 324 13.63 -9.95 34.11
CA THR A 324 14.04 -11.02 33.20
C THR A 324 12.84 -11.90 32.88
N GLY A 325 12.69 -12.23 31.59
CA GLY A 325 11.70 -13.15 31.06
C GLY A 325 12.39 -14.30 30.34
N TYR A 326 11.86 -15.50 30.50
CA TYR A 326 12.29 -16.70 29.77
C TYR A 326 11.21 -17.03 28.74
N CYS A 327 11.58 -17.10 27.46
CA CYS A 327 10.68 -17.35 26.34
C CYS A 327 9.98 -18.72 26.47
N VAL A 328 8.70 -18.75 26.11
CA VAL A 328 7.81 -19.92 26.27
C VAL A 328 6.96 -20.09 25.02
N GLY A 329 6.94 -21.30 24.45
CA GLY A 329 6.20 -21.62 23.25
C GLY A 329 6.86 -21.07 21.97
N PRO A 330 6.11 -20.99 20.86
CA PRO A 330 6.64 -20.54 19.58
C PRO A 330 6.94 -19.04 19.60
N ARG A 331 7.70 -18.59 18.60
CA ARG A 331 7.90 -17.17 18.34
C ARG A 331 6.58 -16.55 17.86
N LEU A 332 6.28 -15.34 18.32
CA LEU A 332 5.03 -14.64 17.98
C LEU A 332 5.33 -13.29 17.32
N VAL A 333 4.33 -12.75 16.63
CA VAL A 333 4.30 -11.36 16.19
C VAL A 333 3.16 -10.62 16.88
N ALA A 334 3.43 -9.39 17.30
CA ALA A 334 2.41 -8.46 17.77
C ALA A 334 2.11 -7.43 16.69
N LYS A 335 0.85 -7.36 16.27
CA LYS A 335 0.33 -6.42 15.28
C LYS A 335 -0.48 -5.33 15.98
N SER A 336 -0.06 -4.08 15.80
CA SER A 336 -0.74 -2.89 16.34
C SER A 336 -1.15 -1.95 15.23
N THR A 337 -2.21 -1.17 15.42
CA THR A 337 -2.68 -0.18 14.45
C THR A 337 -1.69 0.98 14.28
N ARG A 338 -1.57 1.50 13.05
CA ARG A 338 -0.82 2.72 12.73
C ARG A 338 -1.53 4.00 13.18
N PHE A 339 -2.82 3.93 13.53
CA PHE A 339 -3.69 5.09 13.75
C PHE A 339 -4.11 5.24 15.21
N ASN A 340 -4.07 6.48 15.71
CA ASN A 340 -4.38 6.80 17.11
C ASN A 340 -5.84 6.48 17.50
N GLU A 341 -6.76 6.51 16.54
CA GLU A 341 -8.20 6.38 16.76
C GLU A 341 -8.62 4.92 17.01
N TYR A 342 -7.82 3.96 16.55
CA TYR A 342 -8.05 2.53 16.74
C TYR A 342 -7.32 1.95 17.96
N LEU A 343 -6.36 2.66 18.55
CA LEU A 343 -5.62 2.27 19.77
C LEU A 343 -6.50 1.89 20.97
N GLN A 344 -7.77 2.32 20.97
CA GLN A 344 -8.70 2.17 22.08
C GLN A 344 -10.04 1.54 21.63
N THR A 345 -10.08 0.94 20.43
CA THR A 345 -11.25 0.23 19.92
C THR A 345 -11.03 -1.27 19.93
N GLU A 346 -11.55 -1.94 20.96
CA GLU A 346 -11.65 -3.41 21.05
C GLU A 346 -12.24 -4.03 19.77
N GLU A 347 -13.12 -3.29 19.10
CA GLU A 347 -13.76 -3.68 17.85
C GLU A 347 -12.78 -3.94 16.69
N PHE A 348 -11.67 -3.19 16.61
CA PHE A 348 -10.68 -3.31 15.54
C PHE A 348 -10.00 -4.69 15.56
N HIS A 349 -9.42 -5.07 16.70
CA HIS A 349 -8.77 -6.38 16.84
C HIS A 349 -9.77 -7.54 16.90
N ARG A 350 -10.97 -7.33 17.48
CA ARG A 350 -12.05 -8.33 17.50
C ARG A 350 -12.52 -8.68 16.09
N ASP A 351 -12.70 -7.68 15.23
CA ASP A 351 -13.22 -7.89 13.88
C ASP A 351 -12.19 -8.64 13.02
N PHE A 352 -10.88 -8.36 13.15
CA PHE A 352 -9.81 -9.18 12.55
C PHE A 352 -9.85 -10.66 13.03
N CYS A 353 -9.87 -10.88 14.36
CA CYS A 353 -9.96 -12.24 14.91
C CYS A 353 -11.24 -12.98 14.47
N ARG A 354 -12.34 -12.25 14.20
CA ARG A 354 -13.55 -12.83 13.58
C ARG A 354 -13.29 -13.20 12.12
N THR A 355 -12.77 -12.29 11.31
CA THR A 355 -12.50 -12.52 9.87
C THR A 355 -11.64 -13.78 9.70
N GLN A 356 -10.50 -13.85 10.40
CA GLN A 356 -9.57 -14.99 10.31
C GLN A 356 -10.17 -16.28 10.91
N GLY A 357 -10.93 -16.19 12.01
CA GLY A 357 -11.61 -17.34 12.60
C GLY A 357 -12.72 -17.92 11.71
N GLU A 358 -13.46 -17.08 10.99
CA GLU A 358 -14.47 -17.51 10.01
C GLU A 358 -13.83 -18.05 8.71
N ALA A 359 -12.64 -17.57 8.34
CA ALA A 359 -11.84 -18.14 7.25
C ALA A 359 -11.33 -19.55 7.61
N GLU A 360 -10.87 -19.78 8.84
CA GLU A 360 -10.48 -21.10 9.34
C GLU A 360 -11.65 -22.10 9.35
N GLU A 361 -12.86 -21.70 9.76
CA GLU A 361 -14.04 -22.59 9.66
C GLU A 361 -14.30 -23.07 8.22
N LEU A 362 -14.10 -22.17 7.25
CA LEU A 362 -14.24 -22.47 5.82
C LEU A 362 -13.07 -23.33 5.31
N ALA A 363 -11.84 -23.08 5.77
CA ALA A 363 -10.65 -23.87 5.44
C ALA A 363 -10.81 -25.32 5.94
N GLN A 364 -11.24 -25.51 7.18
CA GLN A 364 -11.55 -26.84 7.71
C GLN A 364 -12.68 -27.54 6.93
N LEU A 365 -13.68 -26.80 6.45
CA LEU A 365 -14.74 -27.38 5.60
C LEU A 365 -14.24 -27.75 4.20
N PHE A 366 -13.31 -26.98 3.65
CA PHE A 366 -12.62 -27.26 2.40
C PHE A 366 -11.74 -28.50 2.53
N ASN A 367 -10.84 -28.54 3.51
CA ASN A 367 -9.96 -29.66 3.86
C ASN A 367 -10.72 -30.99 4.00
N ARG A 368 -11.82 -31.00 4.78
CA ARG A 368 -12.72 -32.17 4.95
C ARG A 368 -13.32 -32.70 3.64
N ARG A 369 -13.48 -31.84 2.63
CA ARG A 369 -14.02 -32.21 1.30
C ARG A 369 -12.91 -32.59 0.32
N LEU A 370 -11.77 -31.90 0.36
CA LEU A 370 -10.64 -32.13 -0.53
C LEU A 370 -9.96 -33.48 -0.26
N ARG A 371 -9.77 -33.84 1.03
CA ARG A 371 -9.16 -35.12 1.46
C ARG A 371 -7.77 -35.41 0.87
N GLY A 372 -7.05 -34.38 0.44
CA GLY A 372 -5.66 -34.50 -0.03
C GLY A 372 -4.66 -34.78 1.08
N GLY A 373 -3.37 -34.84 0.73
CA GLY A 373 -2.27 -34.88 1.70
C GLY A 373 -2.10 -33.58 2.50
N PRO A 374 -1.16 -33.51 3.46
CA PRO A 374 -0.86 -32.30 4.23
C PRO A 374 -0.58 -31.08 3.37
N GLU A 375 0.10 -31.26 2.24
CA GLU A 375 0.46 -30.23 1.25
C GLU A 375 -0.74 -29.63 0.50
N TRP A 376 -1.94 -30.17 0.72
CA TRP A 376 -3.21 -29.68 0.19
C TRP A 376 -4.11 -29.03 1.25
N GLN A 377 -3.74 -29.08 2.52
CA GLN A 377 -4.57 -28.56 3.61
C GLN A 377 -4.26 -27.09 3.84
N LEU A 378 -5.31 -26.27 3.90
CA LEU A 378 -5.19 -24.86 4.29
C LEU A 378 -5.48 -24.70 5.78
N HIS A 379 -4.66 -23.92 6.45
CA HIS A 379 -4.85 -23.55 7.85
C HIS A 379 -4.56 -22.06 8.01
N PHE A 380 -5.47 -21.35 8.68
CA PHE A 380 -5.23 -19.98 9.11
C PHE A 380 -4.65 -19.99 10.52
N LEU A 381 -3.70 -19.09 10.80
CA LEU A 381 -3.11 -19.01 12.13
C LEU A 381 -4.16 -18.64 13.19
N PRO A 382 -4.08 -19.20 14.41
CA PRO A 382 -4.92 -18.76 15.51
C PRO A 382 -4.49 -17.37 15.98
N CYS A 383 -5.39 -16.39 15.84
CA CYS A 383 -5.17 -15.04 16.36
C CYS A 383 -5.66 -14.89 17.81
N PHE A 384 -4.92 -14.10 18.56
CA PHE A 384 -5.24 -13.70 19.91
C PHE A 384 -5.24 -12.17 20.05
N VAL A 385 -5.97 -11.65 21.03
CA VAL A 385 -5.86 -10.27 21.50
C VAL A 385 -5.27 -10.31 22.90
N TYR A 386 -4.09 -9.71 23.07
CA TYR A 386 -3.46 -9.57 24.38
C TYR A 386 -3.76 -8.18 24.90
N THR A 387 -4.34 -8.10 26.10
CA THR A 387 -4.57 -6.84 26.81
C THR A 387 -3.46 -6.67 27.85
N ILE A 388 -2.67 -5.60 27.73
CA ILE A 388 -1.55 -5.28 28.63
C ILE A 388 -1.74 -3.88 29.25
N LYS A 389 -1.31 -3.71 30.50
CA LYS A 389 -1.25 -2.41 31.17
C LYS A 389 0.09 -1.76 30.84
N ASP A 390 0.02 -0.75 29.99
CA ASP A 390 1.16 0.09 29.64
C ASP A 390 1.14 1.38 30.47
N GLY A 391 2.28 1.65 31.11
CA GLY A 391 2.49 2.74 32.06
C GLY A 391 2.52 4.14 31.46
N GLY A 392 2.38 4.31 30.14
CA GLY A 392 2.11 5.62 29.54
C GLY A 392 2.59 5.82 28.10
N ARG A 393 3.09 4.80 27.40
CA ARG A 393 3.75 4.96 26.09
C ARG A 393 2.76 4.97 24.92
N TYR A 394 1.78 4.08 24.99
CA TYR A 394 0.72 3.79 24.03
C TYR A 394 -0.66 3.89 24.68
N SER A 395 -0.73 3.91 26.01
CA SER A 395 -1.99 3.98 26.72
C SER A 395 -2.68 5.33 26.52
N GLY A 396 -3.81 5.28 25.79
CA GLY A 396 -4.84 6.31 25.89
C GLY A 396 -5.44 6.38 27.30
N ARG A 397 -6.55 7.10 27.46
CA ARG A 397 -7.18 7.41 28.77
C ARG A 397 -7.53 6.22 29.69
N ARG A 398 -7.29 4.98 29.30
CA ARG A 398 -7.58 3.75 30.06
C ARG A 398 -6.37 3.03 30.66
N GLY A 399 -5.12 3.44 30.37
CA GLY A 399 -3.94 2.77 30.95
C GLY A 399 -3.68 1.34 30.42
N VAL A 400 -4.31 0.96 29.30
CA VAL A 400 -4.16 -0.35 28.65
C VAL A 400 -3.93 -0.19 27.16
N LEU A 401 -3.17 -1.13 26.60
CA LEU A 401 -2.98 -1.36 25.18
C LEU A 401 -3.54 -2.76 24.85
N GLU A 402 -4.23 -2.87 23.73
CA GLU A 402 -4.57 -4.15 23.12
C GLU A 402 -3.69 -4.35 21.88
N ILE A 403 -3.17 -5.56 21.71
CA ILE A 403 -2.38 -5.97 20.54
C ILE A 403 -2.97 -7.27 19.98
N LEU A 404 -3.00 -7.36 18.66
CA LEU A 404 -3.26 -8.62 17.95
C LEU A 404 -1.98 -9.45 17.98
N VAL A 405 -2.07 -10.74 18.29
CA VAL A 405 -0.92 -11.64 18.39
C VAL A 405 -1.20 -12.93 17.63
N GLU A 406 -0.24 -13.36 16.83
CA GLU A 406 -0.25 -14.63 16.08
C GLU A 406 1.16 -15.24 16.04
N GLU A 407 1.26 -16.49 15.58
CA GLU A 407 2.54 -17.19 15.47
C GLU A 407 3.41 -16.60 14.35
N GLU A 408 4.72 -16.51 14.57
CA GLU A 408 5.65 -15.94 13.59
C GLU A 408 6.07 -17.00 12.56
N LEU A 409 5.58 -16.86 11.33
CA LEU A 409 5.88 -17.81 10.24
C LEU A 409 7.37 -17.78 9.85
N GLU A 410 7.91 -18.96 9.53
CA GLU A 410 9.26 -19.16 8.97
C GLU A 410 9.19 -19.61 7.52
N GLY A 411 9.71 -18.80 6.60
CA GLY A 411 9.84 -19.16 5.18
C GLY A 411 9.57 -17.99 4.25
N LYS A 412 9.36 -18.30 2.96
CA LYS A 412 9.04 -17.29 1.94
C LYS A 412 7.54 -16.98 1.95
N PHE A 413 7.20 -15.80 2.44
CA PHE A 413 5.84 -15.25 2.35
C PHE A 413 5.43 -15.04 0.89
N THR A 414 4.27 -15.57 0.50
CA THR A 414 3.77 -15.54 -0.88
C THR A 414 2.30 -15.14 -0.90
N LYS A 415 1.98 -14.03 -1.59
CA LYS A 415 0.60 -13.56 -1.80
C LYS A 415 0.01 -14.19 -3.06
N TRP A 416 -0.97 -15.07 -2.89
CA TRP A 416 -1.57 -15.86 -3.97
C TRP A 416 -2.71 -15.13 -4.69
N ASN A 417 -3.45 -14.29 -3.99
CA ASN A 417 -4.43 -13.37 -4.58
C ASN A 417 -4.57 -12.13 -3.70
N ASN A 418 -5.25 -11.11 -4.20
CA ASN A 418 -5.55 -9.89 -3.45
C ASN A 418 -7.06 -9.58 -3.43
N ASN A 419 -7.44 -8.67 -2.54
CA ASN A 419 -8.78 -8.08 -2.42
C ASN A 419 -9.38 -7.52 -3.73
N THR A 420 -8.57 -7.07 -4.69
CA THR A 420 -9.01 -6.54 -6.00
C THR A 420 -9.16 -7.60 -7.09
N GLY A 421 -9.00 -8.88 -6.76
CA GLY A 421 -9.17 -10.00 -7.68
C GLY A 421 -7.94 -10.29 -8.55
N GLY A 422 -6.80 -9.70 -8.24
CA GLY A 422 -5.46 -10.15 -8.68
C GLY A 422 -5.18 -11.57 -8.20
N VAL A 423 -4.38 -12.32 -8.97
CA VAL A 423 -4.00 -13.72 -8.70
C VAL A 423 -2.57 -13.89 -9.14
N ALA A 424 -1.70 -14.39 -8.26
CA ALA A 424 -0.38 -14.88 -8.64
C ALA A 424 -0.56 -16.17 -9.45
N ARG A 425 0.12 -16.26 -10.59
CA ARG A 425 0.17 -17.48 -11.41
C ARG A 425 1.34 -18.34 -10.94
N GLY A 426 1.13 -19.65 -10.81
CA GLY A 426 2.12 -20.59 -10.24
C GLY A 426 3.44 -20.69 -11.02
N SER A 427 4.47 -21.21 -10.35
CA SER A 427 5.83 -21.27 -10.88
C SER A 427 6.08 -22.55 -11.69
N LEU A 428 5.88 -22.48 -13.02
CA LEU A 428 6.16 -23.59 -13.96
C LEU A 428 7.10 -23.16 -15.11
N CYS A 429 7.82 -24.15 -15.64
CA CYS A 429 9.11 -24.00 -16.30
C CYS A 429 9.13 -23.51 -17.76
N ASP A 430 10.32 -23.06 -18.18
CA ASP A 430 10.70 -22.65 -19.54
C ASP A 430 10.20 -23.60 -20.65
N THR A 431 9.36 -23.10 -21.56
CA THR A 431 9.73 -22.91 -22.99
C THR A 431 8.58 -22.32 -23.84
N ASN A 432 8.89 -21.25 -24.59
CA ASN A 432 8.19 -20.76 -25.80
C ASN A 432 6.69 -20.36 -25.76
N ARG A 433 6.48 -19.04 -25.65
CA ARG A 433 5.56 -18.21 -26.48
C ARG A 433 4.02 -18.47 -26.49
N SER A 434 3.32 -17.57 -25.78
CA SER A 434 2.42 -16.52 -26.32
C SER A 434 0.88 -16.59 -26.13
N ASN A 435 0.37 -15.44 -25.64
CA ASN A 435 -1.01 -14.90 -25.66
C ASN A 435 -2.03 -15.35 -24.58
N GLY A 436 -2.66 -14.37 -23.91
CA GLY A 436 -3.63 -14.56 -22.81
C GLY A 436 -4.91 -13.71 -22.91
N ILE A 437 -5.80 -13.80 -21.90
CA ILE A 437 -7.16 -13.17 -21.90
C ILE A 437 -7.58 -12.61 -20.51
N ASN A 438 -8.17 -11.40 -20.57
CA ASN A 438 -9.10 -10.67 -19.68
C ASN A 438 -9.53 -11.24 -18.29
N LYS A 439 -9.56 -10.34 -17.29
CA LYS A 439 -10.22 -10.51 -15.98
C LYS A 439 -11.44 -9.58 -15.81
N THR A 440 -12.45 -10.05 -15.07
CA THR A 440 -13.58 -9.24 -14.58
C THR A 440 -13.57 -9.19 -13.06
N THR A 441 -13.76 -7.99 -12.50
CA THR A 441 -13.65 -7.73 -11.05
C THR A 441 -14.96 -8.04 -10.33
N LEU A 442 -14.87 -8.76 -9.20
CA LEU A 442 -15.94 -8.92 -8.22
C LEU A 442 -15.44 -8.39 -6.88
N GLY A 443 -16.27 -7.64 -6.15
CA GLY A 443 -15.87 -6.94 -4.93
C GLY A 443 -15.66 -7.89 -3.75
N ALA A 444 -14.55 -7.71 -3.04
CA ALA A 444 -14.22 -8.42 -1.81
C ALA A 444 -14.38 -7.52 -0.56
N ILE A 445 -14.12 -8.10 0.61
CA ILE A 445 -14.03 -7.42 1.91
C ILE A 445 -12.54 -7.18 2.20
N GLU A 446 -12.22 -5.99 2.69
CA GLU A 446 -10.91 -5.33 2.60
C GLU A 446 -10.17 -5.37 3.95
N GLU A 447 -8.94 -5.90 3.95
CA GLU A 447 -7.97 -5.86 5.06
C GLU A 447 -6.56 -5.89 4.42
N ASP A 448 -6.00 -4.72 4.08
CA ASP A 448 -4.96 -4.62 3.04
C ASP A 448 -3.49 -4.53 3.54
N ASP A 449 -2.68 -5.35 2.86
CA ASP A 449 -1.22 -5.37 2.58
C ASP A 449 -0.13 -4.89 3.56
N GLU A 450 0.96 -5.68 3.58
CA GLU A 450 2.22 -5.48 4.31
C GLU A 450 3.38 -5.21 3.32
N ASP A 451 4.14 -4.13 3.53
CA ASP A 451 5.30 -3.73 2.72
C ASP A 451 6.55 -4.53 3.12
N TYR A 452 6.88 -5.57 2.33
CA TYR A 452 8.19 -6.22 2.37
C TYR A 452 8.88 -6.11 1.01
N ASP A 453 10.10 -5.56 1.01
CA ASP A 453 11.00 -5.53 -0.15
C ASP A 453 11.25 -6.95 -0.66
N SER A 454 10.61 -7.30 -1.79
CA SER A 454 10.87 -8.55 -2.50
C SER A 454 11.40 -8.24 -3.89
N ASP A 455 12.74 -8.17 -3.99
CA ASP A 455 13.46 -8.05 -5.25
C ASP A 455 13.23 -9.31 -6.12
N TYR A 456 12.24 -9.25 -7.01
CA TYR A 456 12.06 -10.24 -8.08
C TYR A 456 11.59 -9.58 -9.39
N ASP A 457 12.48 -9.58 -10.38
CA ASP A 457 12.11 -9.45 -11.79
C ASP A 457 11.06 -10.52 -12.16
N SER A 458 10.01 -10.13 -12.88
CA SER A 458 8.97 -11.07 -13.34
C SER A 458 8.29 -10.62 -14.63
N ASP A 459 8.73 -11.18 -15.76
CA ASP A 459 8.12 -11.01 -17.08
C ASP A 459 7.38 -12.29 -17.54
N ASP A 460 6.05 -12.16 -17.59
CA ASP A 460 5.07 -12.80 -18.50
C ASP A 460 4.78 -14.34 -18.51
N TYR A 461 3.59 -14.67 -19.08
CA TYR A 461 2.92 -15.99 -19.12
C TYR A 461 2.04 -16.08 -20.41
N ASP A 462 1.28 -17.13 -20.78
CA ASP A 462 0.89 -18.43 -20.21
C ASP A 462 1.14 -19.58 -21.23
N ASN A 463 0.85 -20.84 -20.84
CA ASN A 463 0.53 -21.91 -21.80
C ASN A 463 -0.58 -22.84 -21.25
N TYR A 464 -1.81 -22.72 -21.75
CA TYR A 464 -2.91 -23.65 -21.48
C TYR A 464 -2.95 -24.76 -22.54
N GLY A 465 -2.42 -25.95 -22.23
CA GLY A 465 -2.21 -26.98 -23.26
C GLY A 465 -2.12 -28.43 -22.80
N SER A 466 -2.33 -28.73 -21.51
CA SER A 466 -2.51 -30.11 -21.02
C SER A 466 -3.31 -30.08 -19.72
N ALA A 467 -4.05 -31.14 -19.43
CA ALA A 467 -4.59 -31.35 -18.09
C ALA A 467 -3.44 -31.78 -17.19
N SER A 468 -2.66 -30.81 -16.71
CA SER A 468 -1.70 -31.06 -15.63
C SER A 468 -2.45 -31.67 -14.46
N SER A 469 -1.83 -32.65 -13.80
CA SER A 469 -2.22 -32.99 -12.44
C SER A 469 -2.31 -31.70 -11.64
N ALA A 470 -3.41 -31.50 -10.91
CA ALA A 470 -3.53 -30.35 -10.01
C ALA A 470 -2.26 -30.25 -9.15
N SER A 471 -1.85 -29.03 -8.84
CA SER A 471 -0.73 -28.76 -7.94
C SER A 471 -1.22 -28.21 -6.60
N ALA A 472 -0.35 -28.20 -5.59
CA ALA A 472 -0.62 -27.48 -4.34
C ALA A 472 -0.82 -25.97 -4.59
N ASP A 473 -0.14 -25.38 -5.58
CA ASP A 473 -0.29 -23.99 -6.00
C ASP A 473 -1.71 -23.62 -6.47
N ASP A 474 -2.51 -24.60 -6.95
CA ASP A 474 -3.90 -24.38 -7.32
C ASP A 474 -4.82 -24.20 -6.09
N VAL A 475 -4.39 -24.68 -4.92
CA VAL A 475 -5.23 -24.78 -3.70
C VAL A 475 -5.76 -23.43 -3.20
N PRO A 476 -4.97 -22.35 -3.12
CA PRO A 476 -5.49 -21.03 -2.70
C PRO A 476 -6.62 -20.51 -3.60
N GLN A 477 -6.52 -20.69 -4.92
CA GLN A 477 -7.55 -20.23 -5.86
C GLN A 477 -8.80 -21.12 -5.78
N CYS A 478 -8.60 -22.44 -5.70
CA CYS A 478 -9.66 -23.41 -5.46
C CYS A 478 -10.42 -23.12 -4.16
N PHE A 479 -9.72 -22.75 -3.08
CA PHE A 479 -10.32 -22.36 -1.81
C PHE A 479 -11.11 -21.06 -1.91
N SER A 480 -10.55 -20.03 -2.54
CA SER A 480 -11.23 -18.74 -2.74
C SER A 480 -12.57 -18.96 -3.47
N HIS A 481 -12.55 -19.67 -4.59
CA HIS A 481 -13.75 -20.05 -5.34
C HIS A 481 -14.72 -20.92 -4.51
N PHE A 482 -14.19 -21.88 -3.74
CA PHE A 482 -14.98 -22.72 -2.86
C PHE A 482 -15.73 -21.95 -1.79
N THR A 483 -15.12 -20.94 -1.15
CA THR A 483 -15.78 -20.13 -0.12
C THR A 483 -16.99 -19.39 -0.68
N HIS A 484 -16.86 -18.80 -1.86
CA HIS A 484 -17.96 -18.18 -2.60
C HIS A 484 -19.06 -19.19 -2.95
N TYR A 485 -18.69 -20.37 -3.47
CA TYR A 485 -19.66 -21.40 -3.82
C TYR A 485 -20.42 -21.95 -2.61
N VAL A 486 -19.73 -22.36 -1.54
CA VAL A 486 -20.35 -23.01 -0.37
C VAL A 486 -21.21 -22.05 0.46
N THR A 487 -20.91 -20.75 0.42
CA THR A 487 -21.71 -19.72 1.09
C THR A 487 -22.79 -19.10 0.19
N ALA A 488 -23.01 -19.66 -1.02
CA ALA A 488 -23.97 -19.14 -2.02
C ALA A 488 -23.75 -17.65 -2.35
N GLY A 489 -22.49 -17.23 -2.43
CA GLY A 489 -22.08 -15.84 -2.72
C GLY A 489 -22.16 -14.88 -1.53
N LEU A 490 -22.41 -15.35 -0.31
CA LEU A 490 -22.48 -14.50 0.88
C LEU A 490 -21.10 -14.11 1.44
N LYS A 491 -20.06 -14.91 1.21
CA LYS A 491 -18.67 -14.63 1.58
C LYS A 491 -17.73 -15.05 0.47
N LEU A 492 -16.68 -14.28 0.25
CA LEU A 492 -15.52 -14.64 -0.53
C LEU A 492 -14.31 -14.44 0.38
N VAL A 493 -13.52 -15.48 0.60
CA VAL A 493 -12.19 -15.35 1.20
C VAL A 493 -11.20 -15.17 0.06
N CYS A 494 -10.41 -14.11 0.16
CA CYS A 494 -9.33 -13.72 -0.73
C CYS A 494 -8.20 -13.15 0.14
N ASP A 495 -7.25 -12.46 -0.47
CA ASP A 495 -6.04 -11.98 0.20
C ASP A 495 -5.28 -13.13 0.87
N LEU A 496 -5.17 -14.24 0.13
CA LEU A 496 -4.51 -15.45 0.61
C LEU A 496 -3.00 -15.27 0.57
N GLN A 497 -2.43 -15.02 1.74
CA GLN A 497 -1.00 -14.86 1.96
C GLN A 497 -0.51 -16.07 2.77
N VAL A 498 0.48 -16.79 2.23
CA VAL A 498 0.89 -18.12 2.73
C VAL A 498 2.40 -18.20 2.83
N VAL A 499 2.89 -18.90 3.85
CA VAL A 499 4.23 -19.50 3.88
C VAL A 499 4.02 -21.00 3.69
N GLY A 500 4.58 -21.55 2.62
CA GLY A 500 4.41 -22.95 2.19
C GLY A 500 5.58 -23.85 2.56
#